data_AF-A0A7L3DW91-F1
#
_entry.id   AF-A0A7L3DW91-F1
#
_cell.length_a   1.000
_cell.length_b   1.000
_cell.length_c   1.000
_cell.angle_alpha   90.00
_cell.angle_beta   90.00
_cell.angle_gamma   90.00
#
_symmetry.space_group_name_H-M   'P 1'
#
loop_
_entity.id
_entity.type
_entity.pdbx_description
1 polymer ?
#
loop_
_entity_poly.entity_id
_entity_poly.type
_entity_poly.pdbx_seq_one_letter_code
_entity_poly.pdbx_strand_id
1 'polypeptide(L)'
;VLDGLRQKGHEIVVVAPEINVHIKPTKNFVMKMYPIPFTKEEVHASMHSFSQEVFEEGSFLERFLKVYQRLKNISAISLSTCAHLLYNKELVSYLEDSKF
;
A
#
# COMPACT_ATOMS: atom_id res chain seq x y z
N VAL A 1 -6.77 15.41 6.14
CA VAL A 1 -6.76 15.67 4.68
C VAL A 1 -8.07 15.29 4.02
N LEU A 2 -8.47 14.00 4.04
CA LEU A 2 -9.69 13.52 3.38
C LEU A 2 -10.97 14.27 3.84
N ASP A 3 -11.13 14.47 5.15
CA ASP A 3 -12.30 15.20 5.68
C ASP A 3 -12.37 16.65 5.18
N GLY A 4 -11.21 17.30 5.06
CA GLY A 4 -11.13 18.67 4.53
C GLY A 4 -11.46 18.75 3.04
N LEU A 5 -11.08 17.74 2.25
CA LEU A 5 -11.48 17.65 0.83
C LEU A 5 -12.98 17.42 0.71
N ARG A 6 -13.55 16.53 1.52
CA ARG A 6 -14.99 16.28 1.55
C ARG A 6 -15.78 17.53 1.92
N GLN A 7 -15.35 18.26 2.96
CA GLN A 7 -15.99 19.52 3.38
C GLN A 7 -15.97 20.59 2.29
N LYS A 8 -14.99 20.55 1.37
CA LYS A 8 -14.89 21.43 0.20
C LYS A 8 -15.72 20.94 -0.99
N GLY A 9 -16.48 19.86 -0.85
CA GLY A 9 -17.35 19.32 -1.90
C GLY A 9 -16.64 18.38 -2.87
N HIS A 10 -15.41 17.92 -2.58
CA HIS A 10 -14.74 16.93 -3.43
C HIS A 10 -15.31 15.52 -3.21
N GLU A 11 -15.59 14.84 -4.30
CA GLU A 11 -15.76 13.38 -4.31
C GLU A 11 -14.39 12.72 -4.20
N ILE A 12 -14.29 11.70 -3.34
CA ILE A 12 -13.03 11.06 -3.01
C ILE A 12 -13.20 9.55 -3.21
N VAL A 13 -12.39 9.00 -4.11
CA VAL A 13 -12.21 7.55 -4.26
C VAL A 13 -10.82 7.19 -3.76
N VAL A 14 -10.76 6.30 -2.78
CA VAL A 14 -9.51 5.72 -2.28
C VAL A 14 -9.36 4.33 -2.85
N VAL A 15 -8.29 4.13 -3.63
CA VAL A 15 -7.93 2.83 -4.18
C VAL A 15 -6.85 2.21 -3.31
N ALA A 16 -7.08 1.00 -2.82
CA ALA A 16 -6.14 0.31 -1.94
C ALA A 16 -6.16 -1.21 -2.14
N PRO A 17 -5.09 -1.94 -1.79
CA PRO A 17 -5.11 -3.39 -1.76
C PRO A 17 -6.14 -3.94 -0.75
N GLU A 18 -6.56 -5.19 -0.91
CA GLU A 18 -7.46 -5.84 0.05
C GLU A 18 -6.86 -5.90 1.47
N ILE A 19 -5.54 -5.97 1.55
CA ILE A 19 -4.76 -5.93 2.79
C ILE A 19 -4.35 -4.50 3.07
N ASN A 20 -5.16 -3.82 3.88
CA ASN A 20 -4.93 -2.45 4.29
C ASN A 20 -4.13 -2.36 5.60
N VAL A 21 -3.00 -1.67 5.57
CA VAL A 21 -2.16 -1.46 6.77
C VAL A 21 -2.64 -0.26 7.60
N HIS A 22 -3.00 0.86 6.93
CA HIS A 22 -3.27 2.12 7.63
C HIS A 22 -4.62 2.78 7.27
N ILE A 23 -5.17 2.50 6.09
CA ILE A 23 -6.41 3.14 5.63
C ILE A 23 -7.61 2.29 6.07
N LYS A 24 -8.51 2.89 6.85
CA LYS A 24 -9.76 2.23 7.29
C LYS A 24 -10.95 2.71 6.46
N PRO A 25 -11.94 1.86 6.18
CA PRO A 25 -13.19 2.30 5.57
C PRO A 25 -13.88 3.32 6.48
N THR A 26 -14.32 4.44 5.90
CA THR A 26 -15.11 5.45 6.61
C THR A 26 -16.26 5.90 5.71
N LYS A 27 -17.20 6.67 6.26
CA LYS A 27 -18.28 7.27 5.46
C LYS A 27 -17.81 8.44 4.58
N ASN A 28 -16.54 8.87 4.69
CA ASN A 28 -16.03 10.11 4.12
C ASN A 28 -15.47 10.00 2.70
N PHE A 29 -15.37 8.79 2.19
CA PHE A 29 -14.90 8.52 0.83
C PHE A 29 -15.40 7.15 0.38
N VAL A 30 -15.39 6.92 -0.93
CA VAL A 30 -15.62 5.59 -1.50
C VAL A 30 -14.29 4.85 -1.49
N MET A 31 -14.28 3.63 -0.95
CA MET A 31 -13.09 2.77 -0.98
C MET A 31 -13.27 1.70 -2.04
N LYS A 32 -12.29 1.57 -2.94
CA LYS A 32 -12.19 0.49 -3.93
C LYS A 32 -10.98 -0.38 -3.60
N MET A 33 -11.24 -1.66 -3.39
CA MET A 33 -10.23 -2.63 -3.00
C MET A 33 -9.94 -3.58 -4.15
N TYR A 34 -8.67 -3.96 -4.33
CA TYR A 34 -8.25 -4.94 -5.33
C TYR A 34 -7.44 -6.07 -4.67
N PRO A 35 -7.54 -7.30 -5.20
CA PRO A 35 -6.85 -8.45 -4.63
C PRO A 35 -5.35 -8.36 -4.89
N ILE A 36 -4.56 -8.92 -3.98
CA ILE A 36 -3.11 -9.04 -4.10
C ILE A 36 -2.65 -10.47 -3.76
N PRO A 37 -1.52 -10.95 -4.31
CA PRO A 37 -1.08 -12.32 -4.14
C PRO A 37 -0.25 -12.49 -2.84
N PHE A 38 -0.64 -11.79 -1.79
CA PHE A 38 0.10 -11.76 -0.52
C PHE A 38 -0.85 -11.98 0.63
N THR A 39 -0.35 -12.61 1.69
CA THR A 39 -1.06 -12.78 2.95
C THR A 39 -0.90 -11.54 3.83
N LYS A 40 -1.78 -11.42 4.83
CA LYS A 40 -1.72 -10.31 5.78
C LYS A 40 -0.41 -10.38 6.58
N GLU A 41 -0.02 -11.58 6.95
CA GLU A 41 1.18 -11.90 7.70
C GLU A 41 2.43 -11.48 6.94
N GLU A 42 2.52 -11.74 5.64
CA GLU A 42 3.65 -11.33 4.79
C GLU A 42 3.77 -9.80 4.69
N VAL A 43 2.66 -9.10 4.45
CA VAL A 43 2.65 -7.64 4.36
C VAL A 43 3.02 -7.01 5.70
N HIS A 44 2.43 -7.49 6.80
CA HIS A 44 2.72 -7.00 8.14
C HIS A 44 4.16 -7.30 8.57
N ALA A 45 4.68 -8.50 8.31
CA ALA A 45 6.05 -8.88 8.61
C ALA A 45 7.05 -8.02 7.84
N SER A 46 6.79 -7.75 6.55
CA SER A 46 7.63 -6.87 5.75
C SER A 46 7.65 -5.43 6.28
N MET A 47 6.51 -4.92 6.77
CA MET A 47 6.44 -3.57 7.36
C MET A 47 7.05 -3.48 8.75
N HIS A 48 6.81 -4.48 9.60
CA HIS A 48 7.33 -4.53 10.97
C HIS A 48 8.85 -4.72 11.00
N SER A 49 9.38 -5.60 10.14
CA SER A 49 10.83 -5.77 10.04
C SER A 49 11.53 -4.51 9.58
N PHE A 50 10.92 -3.76 8.65
CA PHE A 50 11.45 -2.47 8.24
C PHE A 50 11.52 -1.47 9.40
N SER A 51 10.48 -1.37 10.23
CA SER A 51 10.47 -0.40 11.33
C SER A 51 11.47 -0.73 12.44
N GLN A 52 11.68 -2.01 12.76
CA GLN A 52 12.64 -2.40 13.79
C GLN A 52 14.10 -2.23 13.32
N GLU A 53 14.40 -2.67 12.11
CA GLU A 53 15.79 -2.77 11.63
C GLU A 53 16.42 -1.42 11.28
N VAL A 54 15.61 -0.41 10.96
CA VAL A 54 16.10 0.97 10.76
C VAL A 54 16.72 1.53 12.03
N PHE A 55 16.32 1.04 13.21
CA PHE A 55 16.84 1.45 14.51
C PHE A 55 17.72 0.38 15.18
N GLU A 56 17.93 -0.78 14.56
CA GLU A 56 18.76 -1.85 15.14
C GLU A 56 20.23 -1.44 15.22
N GLU A 57 20.87 -1.72 16.35
CA GLU A 57 22.32 -1.58 16.54
C GLU A 57 23.10 -2.67 15.81
N GLY A 58 24.33 -2.36 15.39
CA GLY A 58 25.19 -3.29 14.63
C GLY A 58 26.27 -2.55 13.85
N SER A 59 27.20 -3.32 13.27
CA SER A 59 28.22 -2.74 12.39
C SER A 59 27.57 -2.14 11.13
N PHE A 60 28.26 -1.18 10.51
CA PHE A 60 27.77 -0.55 9.28
C PHE A 60 27.48 -1.56 8.16
N LEU A 61 28.34 -2.57 8.00
CA LEU A 61 28.18 -3.59 6.96
C LEU A 61 26.95 -4.46 7.19
N GLU A 62 26.71 -4.90 8.42
CA GLU A 62 25.53 -5.69 8.79
C GLU A 62 24.24 -4.91 8.55
N ARG A 63 24.21 -3.64 8.98
CA ARG A 63 23.08 -2.73 8.73
C ARG A 63 22.82 -2.56 7.24
N PHE A 64 23.87 -2.31 6.45
CA PHE A 64 23.74 -2.14 5.00
C PHE A 64 23.16 -3.37 4.31
N LEU A 65 23.67 -4.57 4.63
CA LEU A 65 23.19 -5.83 4.04
C LEU A 65 21.72 -6.11 4.39
N LYS A 66 21.32 -5.88 5.64
CA LYS A 66 19.92 -6.00 6.08
C LYS A 66 19.01 -5.05 5.30
N VAL A 67 19.35 -3.76 5.26
CA VAL A 67 18.59 -2.73 4.53
C VAL A 67 18.47 -3.09 3.05
N TYR A 68 19.55 -3.54 2.41
CA TYR A 68 19.52 -3.95 1.00
C TYR A 68 18.55 -5.10 0.73
N GLN A 69 18.62 -6.18 1.52
CA GLN A 69 17.71 -7.33 1.36
C GLN A 69 16.25 -6.93 1.59
N ARG A 70 15.97 -6.05 2.56
CA ARG A 70 14.62 -5.55 2.83
C ARG A 70 14.08 -4.66 1.71
N LEU A 71 14.89 -3.73 1.21
CA LEU A 71 14.50 -2.88 0.08
C LEU A 71 14.15 -3.73 -1.14
N LYS A 72 14.89 -4.82 -1.39
CA LYS A 72 14.56 -5.77 -2.45
C LYS A 72 13.18 -6.40 -2.25
N ASN A 73 12.86 -6.88 -1.05
CA ASN A 73 11.56 -7.49 -0.74
C ASN A 73 10.40 -6.48 -0.82
N ILE A 74 10.55 -5.30 -0.22
CA ILE A 74 9.53 -4.24 -0.26
C ILE A 74 9.28 -3.78 -1.70
N SER A 75 10.34 -3.65 -2.50
CA SER A 75 10.23 -3.29 -3.91
C SER A 75 9.47 -4.36 -4.70
N ALA A 76 9.73 -5.64 -4.43
CA ALA A 76 9.02 -6.75 -5.08
C ALA A 76 7.52 -6.76 -4.72
N ILE A 77 7.17 -6.57 -3.44
CA ILE A 77 5.77 -6.46 -3.00
C ILE A 77 5.11 -5.26 -3.68
N SER A 78 5.75 -4.09 -3.62
CA SER A 78 5.21 -2.85 -4.21
C SER A 78 4.98 -2.98 -5.71
N LEU A 79 5.94 -3.55 -6.45
CA LEU A 79 5.82 -3.78 -7.89
C LEU A 79 4.67 -4.74 -8.21
N SER A 80 4.56 -5.86 -7.47
CA SER A 80 3.47 -6.82 -7.64
C SER A 80 2.12 -6.18 -7.36
N THR A 81 2.00 -5.39 -6.29
CA THR A 81 0.78 -4.65 -5.94
C THR A 81 0.40 -3.66 -7.03
N CYS A 82 1.36 -2.89 -7.59
CA CYS A 82 1.11 -2.01 -8.73
C CYS A 82 0.65 -2.78 -9.97
N ALA A 83 1.27 -3.93 -10.27
CA ALA A 83 0.86 -4.76 -11.39
C ALA A 83 -0.59 -5.26 -11.20
N HIS A 84 -0.95 -5.75 -10.01
CA HIS A 84 -2.31 -6.22 -9.72
C HIS A 84 -3.34 -5.09 -9.81
N LEU A 85 -3.00 -3.87 -9.39
CA LEU A 85 -3.84 -2.70 -9.60
C LEU A 85 -4.09 -2.45 -11.08
N LEU A 86 -3.02 -2.35 -11.89
CA LEU A 86 -3.11 -1.99 -13.30
C LEU A 86 -3.77 -3.09 -14.15
N TYR A 87 -3.60 -4.36 -13.78
CA TYR A 87 -4.24 -5.48 -14.47
C TYR A 87 -5.66 -5.78 -13.98
N ASN A 88 -6.12 -5.14 -12.90
CA ASN A 88 -7.51 -5.25 -12.47
C ASN A 88 -8.42 -4.43 -13.40
N LYS A 89 -8.87 -5.07 -14.48
CA LYS A 89 -9.71 -4.45 -15.52
C LYS A 89 -11.00 -3.84 -14.97
N GLU A 90 -11.66 -4.50 -14.03
CA GLU A 90 -12.90 -4.00 -13.43
C GLU A 90 -12.65 -2.66 -12.72
N LEU A 91 -11.61 -2.60 -11.90
CA LEU A 91 -11.25 -1.39 -11.17
C LEU A 91 -10.78 -0.29 -12.12
N VAL A 92 -9.94 -0.61 -13.09
CA VAL A 92 -9.45 0.37 -14.08
C VAL A 92 -10.60 0.95 -14.89
N SER A 93 -11.51 0.11 -15.41
CA SER A 93 -12.70 0.58 -16.14
C SER A 93 -13.62 1.43 -15.26
N TYR A 94 -13.81 1.07 -13.98
CA TYR A 94 -14.56 1.92 -13.04
C TYR A 94 -13.94 3.31 -12.89
N LEU A 95 -12.60 3.40 -12.80
CA LEU A 95 -11.90 4.68 -12.68
C LEU A 95 -12.01 5.52 -13.95
N GLU A 96 -11.89 4.89 -15.12
CA GLU A 96 -12.09 5.54 -16.43
C GLU A 96 -13.51 6.10 -16.56
N ASP A 97 -14.53 5.30 -16.23
CA ASP A 97 -15.94 5.70 -16.30
C ASP A 97 -16.28 6.82 -15.32
N SER A 98 -15.62 6.82 -14.15
CA SER A 98 -15.79 7.84 -13.12
C SER A 98 -15.17 9.20 -13.48
N LYS A 99 -14.42 9.28 -14.60
CA LYS A 99 -13.78 10.51 -15.11
C LYS A 99 -12.91 11.23 -14.07
N PHE A 100 -12.17 10.47 -13.27
CA PHE A 100 -11.14 11.00 -12.37
C PHE A 100 -9.94 11.56 -13.14
#